data_AF-A0A1I7WSP6-F1
#
_entry.id   AF-A0A1I7WSP6-F1
#
_cell.length_a   1.000
_cell.length_b   1.000
_cell.length_c   1.000
_cell.angle_alpha   90.00
_cell.angle_beta   90.00
_cell.angle_gamma   90.00
#
_symmetry.space_group_name_H-M   'P 1'
#
loop_
_entity.id
_entity.type
_entity.pdbx_description
1 polymer ?
#
loop_
_entity_poly.entity_id
_entity_poly.type
_entity_poly.pdbx_seq_one_letter_code
_entity_poly.pdbx_strand_id
1 'polypeptide(L)'
;MMMFSLIGRTVGAYPYAYLTVAFLLSLNSCGMYWMVLKDRIRDGYTPINAPSRYETDVIREFWNSTGDPMMTILLLLSKDGGSMHRQEYLNEAENLIQFMYTNFSVEHKGKQLKFSEMCEPYCGMNKVFEMFKV
;
A
#
# COMPACT_ATOMS: atom_id res chain seq x y z
N MET A 1 -36.17 15.63 33.89
CA MET A 1 -35.51 16.94 34.09
C MET A 1 -34.79 17.07 35.44
N MET A 2 -35.32 16.49 36.52
CA MET A 2 -34.76 16.63 37.89
C MET A 2 -33.41 15.92 38.12
N MET A 3 -33.10 14.83 37.39
CA MET A 3 -31.81 14.11 37.54
C MET A 3 -30.60 14.96 37.12
N PHE A 4 -30.65 15.63 35.96
CA PHE A 4 -29.54 16.45 35.48
C PHE A 4 -29.30 17.67 36.38
N SER A 5 -30.36 18.26 36.96
CA SER A 5 -30.21 19.35 37.93
C SER A 5 -29.58 18.92 39.26
N LEU A 6 -29.81 17.67 39.70
CA LEU A 6 -29.16 17.13 40.90
C LEU A 6 -27.68 16.86 40.64
N ILE A 7 -27.35 16.22 39.51
CA ILE A 7 -25.96 15.94 39.11
C ILE A 7 -25.18 17.24 38.87
N GLY A 8 -25.81 18.25 38.26
CA GLY A 8 -25.19 19.55 38.06
C GLY A 8 -24.86 20.25 39.39
N ARG A 9 -25.74 20.14 40.40
CA ARG A 9 -25.47 20.67 41.75
C ARG A 9 -24.33 19.94 42.45
N THR A 10 -24.24 18.62 42.33
CA THR A 10 -23.14 17.85 42.95
C THR A 10 -21.79 18.11 42.29
N VAL A 11 -21.77 18.27 40.96
CA VAL A 11 -20.56 18.66 40.20
C VAL A 11 -20.08 20.05 40.61
N GLY A 12 -20.99 21.01 40.78
CA GLY A 12 -20.66 22.35 41.25
C GLY A 12 -20.19 22.41 42.70
N ALA A 13 -20.67 21.50 43.56
CA ALA A 13 -20.28 21.42 44.96
C ALA A 13 -18.88 20.77 45.17
N TYR A 14 -18.49 19.82 44.32
CA TYR A 14 -17.22 19.08 44.45
C TYR A 14 -16.42 19.03 43.12
N PRO A 15 -16.03 20.19 42.56
CA PRO A 15 -15.45 20.25 41.20
C PRO A 15 -14.16 19.43 41.04
N TYR A 16 -13.28 19.43 42.05
CA TYR A 16 -12.01 18.69 41.99
C TYR A 16 -12.20 17.16 41.93
N ALA A 17 -13.22 16.60 42.60
CA ALA A 17 -13.48 15.17 42.58
C ALA A 17 -13.91 14.67 41.19
N TYR A 18 -14.68 15.48 40.45
CA TYR A 18 -15.06 15.13 39.07
C TYR A 18 -13.90 15.32 38.09
N LEU A 19 -13.04 16.32 38.29
CA LEU A 19 -11.83 16.50 37.48
C LEU A 19 -10.82 15.36 37.65
N THR A 20 -10.63 14.86 38.87
CA THR A 20 -9.73 13.71 39.10
C THR A 20 -10.27 12.44 38.46
N VAL A 21 -11.57 12.18 38.55
CA VAL A 21 -12.21 11.04 37.87
C VAL A 21 -12.10 11.17 36.35
N ALA A 22 -12.35 12.35 35.78
CA ALA A 22 -12.18 12.59 34.35
C ALA A 22 -10.73 12.37 33.90
N PHE A 23 -9.77 12.83 34.70
CA PHE A 23 -8.35 12.59 34.44
C PHE A 23 -8.02 11.09 34.47
N LEU A 24 -8.47 10.35 35.49
CA LEU A 24 -8.27 8.90 35.58
C LEU A 24 -8.90 8.14 34.39
N LEU A 25 -10.08 8.56 33.92
CA LEU A 25 -10.70 8.00 32.72
C LEU A 25 -9.89 8.30 31.46
N SER A 26 -9.32 9.50 31.35
CA SER A 26 -8.49 9.89 30.21
C SER A 26 -7.18 9.09 30.10
N LEU A 27 -6.65 8.53 31.20
CA LEU A 27 -5.45 7.68 31.19
C LEU A 27 -5.62 6.38 30.36
N ASN A 28 -6.85 5.96 30.06
CA ASN A 28 -7.10 4.86 29.11
C ASN A 28 -6.54 5.15 27.70
N SER A 29 -6.33 6.44 27.38
CA SER A 29 -5.67 6.88 26.14
C SER A 29 -4.24 6.38 26.02
N CYS A 30 -3.55 6.10 27.14
CA CYS A 30 -2.21 5.50 27.13
C CYS A 30 -2.18 4.12 26.46
N GLY A 31 -3.32 3.41 26.39
CA GLY A 31 -3.43 2.15 25.65
C GLY A 31 -3.16 2.27 24.15
N MET A 32 -3.32 3.47 23.58
CA MET A 32 -2.98 3.73 22.16
C MET A 32 -1.49 3.60 21.87
N TYR A 33 -0.61 3.66 22.87
CA TYR A 33 0.83 3.50 22.69
C TYR A 33 1.20 2.14 22.08
N TRP A 34 0.41 1.09 22.36
CA TRP A 34 0.64 -0.27 21.86
C TRP A 34 -0.17 -0.59 20.59
N MET A 35 -0.78 0.42 19.96
CA MET A 35 -1.56 0.21 18.75
C MET A 35 -0.66 -0.09 17.56
N VAL A 36 -0.89 -1.23 16.91
CA VAL A 36 -0.19 -1.60 15.67
C VAL A 36 -1.03 -1.16 14.47
N LEU A 37 -0.55 -0.16 13.74
CA LEU A 37 -1.18 0.26 12.49
C LEU A 37 -0.91 -0.78 11.40
N LYS A 38 -1.97 -1.38 10.87
CA LYS A 38 -1.91 -2.26 9.69
C LYS A 38 -2.30 -1.48 8.44
N ASP A 39 -1.32 -1.15 7.61
CA ASP A 39 -1.54 -0.38 6.36
C ASP A 39 -1.64 -1.28 5.11
N ARG A 40 -2.01 -2.55 5.28
CA ARG A 40 -2.20 -3.47 4.16
C ARG A 40 -3.62 -3.32 3.63
N ILE A 41 -3.76 -2.76 2.43
CA ILE A 41 -5.05 -2.56 1.75
C ILE A 41 -5.90 -3.84 1.81
N ARG A 42 -5.33 -5.00 1.49
CA ARG A 42 -6.04 -6.29 1.48
C ARG A 42 -6.64 -6.68 2.84
N ASP A 43 -6.02 -6.28 3.95
CA ASP A 43 -6.50 -6.56 5.31
C ASP A 43 -7.74 -5.73 5.68
N GLY A 44 -7.96 -4.58 5.04
CA GLY A 44 -9.16 -3.77 5.23
C GLY A 44 -10.35 -4.21 4.38
N TYR A 45 -10.12 -4.77 3.19
CA TYR A 45 -11.17 -5.04 2.19
C TYR A 45 -11.49 -6.52 1.96
N THR A 46 -10.67 -7.45 2.48
CA THR A 46 -10.90 -8.89 2.32
C THR A 46 -10.98 -9.58 3.68
N PRO A 47 -12.09 -10.29 3.99
CA PRO A 47 -12.22 -11.05 5.23
C PRO A 47 -11.06 -12.02 5.43
N ILE A 48 -10.67 -12.22 6.68
CA ILE A 48 -9.56 -13.12 7.05
C ILE A 48 -9.79 -14.58 6.63
N ASN A 49 -11.05 -15.01 6.52
CA ASN A 49 -11.44 -16.38 6.17
C ASN A 49 -11.93 -16.50 4.72
N ALA A 50 -11.63 -15.54 3.85
CA ALA A 50 -12.07 -15.59 2.46
C ALA A 50 -11.28 -16.66 1.66
N PRO A 51 -11.92 -17.40 0.73
CA PRO A 51 -11.24 -18.39 -0.11
C PRO A 51 -10.12 -17.78 -0.96
N SER A 52 -10.27 -16.52 -1.39
CA SER A 52 -9.24 -15.78 -2.13
C SER A 52 -7.96 -15.54 -1.33
N ARG A 53 -8.02 -15.55 0.02
CA ARG A 53 -6.81 -15.50 0.85
C ARG A 53 -6.00 -16.77 0.72
N TYR A 54 -6.66 -17.92 0.80
CA TYR A 54 -6.03 -19.23 0.61
C TYR A 54 -5.39 -19.33 -0.78
N GLU A 55 -6.11 -18.96 -1.83
CA GLU A 55 -5.57 -18.96 -3.20
C GLU A 55 -4.32 -18.09 -3.33
N THR A 56 -4.32 -16.89 -2.71
CA THR A 56 -3.16 -16.00 -2.73
C THR A 56 -1.96 -16.61 -1.98
N ASP A 57 -2.19 -17.25 -0.85
CA ASP A 57 -1.13 -17.85 -0.05
C ASP A 57 -0.50 -19.06 -0.77
N VAL A 58 -1.31 -19.88 -1.44
CA VAL A 58 -0.82 -20.96 -2.32
C VAL A 58 0.01 -20.41 -3.48
N ILE A 59 -0.44 -19.33 -4.13
CA ILE A 59 0.32 -18.68 -5.22
C ILE A 59 1.67 -18.15 -4.73
N ARG A 60 1.71 -17.54 -3.54
CA ARG A 60 2.96 -17.03 -2.95
C ARG A 60 3.94 -18.14 -2.63
N GLU A 61 3.45 -19.25 -2.08
CA GLU A 61 4.27 -20.43 -1.80
C GLU A 61 4.83 -21.02 -3.11
N PHE A 62 3.99 -21.15 -4.13
CA PHE A 62 4.39 -21.65 -5.44
C PHE A 62 5.48 -20.78 -6.10
N TRP A 63 5.37 -19.45 -6.00
CA TRP A 63 6.38 -18.51 -6.53
C TRP A 63 7.55 -18.23 -5.58
N ASN A 64 7.57 -18.85 -4.40
CA ASN A 64 8.55 -18.57 -3.34
C ASN A 64 8.71 -17.05 -3.08
N SER A 65 7.58 -16.33 -3.07
CA SER A 65 7.56 -14.87 -2.91
C SER A 65 7.28 -14.49 -1.46
N THR A 66 8.09 -13.56 -0.94
CA THR A 66 7.92 -13.00 0.41
C THR A 66 6.73 -12.02 0.50
N GLY A 67 6.18 -11.59 -0.64
CA GLY A 67 5.17 -10.55 -0.73
C GLY A 67 3.95 -10.92 -1.56
N ASP A 68 2.92 -10.07 -1.53
CA ASP A 68 1.86 -10.15 -2.53
C ASP A 68 2.44 -9.91 -3.93
N PRO A 69 2.03 -10.68 -4.94
CA PRO A 69 2.47 -10.43 -6.31
C PRO A 69 1.94 -9.06 -6.76
N MET A 70 2.86 -8.11 -6.93
CA MET A 70 2.53 -6.76 -7.39
C MET A 70 3.08 -6.56 -8.79
N MET A 71 2.23 -6.03 -9.67
CA MET A 71 2.60 -5.71 -11.04
C MET A 71 2.87 -4.21 -11.14
N THR A 72 4.02 -3.85 -11.69
CA THR A 72 4.34 -2.46 -12.02
C THR A 72 3.86 -2.17 -13.43
N ILE A 73 2.96 -1.18 -13.57
CA ILE A 73 2.38 -0.79 -14.86
C ILE A 73 2.79 0.64 -15.16
N LEU A 74 3.39 0.85 -16.33
CA LEU A 74 3.67 2.17 -16.89
C LEU A 74 2.73 2.41 -18.07
N LEU A 75 1.87 3.41 -17.96
CA LEU A 75 0.97 3.83 -19.03
C LEU A 75 1.59 5.02 -19.77
N LEU A 76 1.80 4.86 -21.07
CA LEU A 76 2.40 5.88 -21.92
C LEU A 76 1.34 6.52 -22.82
N LEU A 77 1.40 7.85 -22.94
CA LEU A 77 0.53 8.63 -23.80
C LEU A 77 1.39 9.45 -24.78
N SER A 78 0.87 9.65 -25.99
CA SER A 78 1.52 10.47 -27.01
C SER A 78 1.50 11.94 -26.60
N LYS A 79 2.62 12.64 -26.82
CA LYS A 79 2.76 14.07 -26.46
C LYS A 79 1.84 14.97 -27.31
N ASP A 80 1.55 14.53 -28.53
CA ASP A 80 0.72 15.25 -29.50
C ASP A 80 -0.77 14.82 -29.49
N GLY A 81 -1.17 13.93 -28.57
CA GLY A 81 -2.53 13.38 -28.51
C GLY A 81 -2.89 12.45 -29.67
N GLY A 82 -1.95 12.11 -30.54
CA GLY A 82 -2.13 11.17 -31.64
C GLY A 82 -1.91 9.71 -31.24
N SER A 83 -1.72 8.83 -32.23
CA SER A 83 -1.47 7.40 -31.95
C SER A 83 -0.07 7.13 -31.39
N MET A 84 0.03 6.28 -30.36
CA MET A 84 1.30 5.76 -29.84
C MET A 84 1.97 4.72 -30.76
N HIS A 85 1.26 4.21 -31.77
CA HIS A 85 1.77 3.16 -32.68
C HIS A 85 2.77 3.67 -33.74
N ARG A 86 3.04 4.98 -33.77
CA ARG A 86 4.04 5.53 -34.69
C ARG A 86 5.43 5.15 -34.22
N GLN A 87 6.33 4.88 -35.17
CA GLN A 87 7.66 4.34 -34.91
C GLN A 87 8.47 5.14 -33.89
N GLU A 88 8.41 6.48 -33.96
CA GLU A 88 9.16 7.37 -33.06
C GLU A 88 8.78 7.15 -31.59
N TYR A 89 7.47 7.03 -31.31
CA TYR A 89 6.97 6.81 -29.96
C TYR A 89 7.19 5.36 -29.49
N LEU A 90 7.11 4.38 -30.40
CA LEU A 90 7.44 2.99 -30.07
C LEU A 90 8.93 2.84 -29.69
N ASN A 91 9.83 3.50 -30.42
CA ASN A 91 11.26 3.53 -30.10
C ASN A 91 11.52 4.24 -28.76
N GLU A 92 10.82 5.34 -28.47
CA GLU A 92 10.93 6.03 -27.17
C GLU A 92 10.44 5.13 -26.01
N ALA A 93 9.31 4.43 -26.20
CA ALA A 93 8.80 3.47 -25.23
C ALA A 93 9.76 2.29 -24.98
N GLU A 94 10.39 1.76 -26.04
CA GLU A 94 11.41 0.71 -25.91
C GLU A 94 12.62 1.19 -25.10
N ASN A 95 13.12 2.39 -25.37
CA ASN A 95 14.23 2.97 -24.61
C ASN A 95 13.89 3.09 -23.12
N LEU A 96 12.64 3.44 -22.79
CA LEU A 96 12.16 3.46 -21.40
C LEU A 96 12.11 2.06 -20.79
N ILE A 97 11.59 1.07 -21.51
CA ILE A 97 11.57 -0.33 -21.04
C ILE A 97 12.99 -0.83 -20.76
N GLN A 98 13.92 -0.58 -21.69
CA GLN A 98 15.33 -0.95 -21.54
C GLN A 98 15.99 -0.24 -20.35
N PHE A 99 15.75 1.06 -20.18
CA PHE A 99 16.24 1.81 -19.03
C PHE A 99 15.74 1.22 -17.70
N MET A 100 14.44 0.94 -17.61
CA MET A 100 13.83 0.34 -16.43
C MET A 100 14.44 -1.02 -16.11
N TYR A 101 14.74 -1.85 -17.10
CA TYR A 101 15.31 -3.17 -16.86
C TYR A 101 16.80 -3.15 -16.49
N THR A 102 17.58 -2.24 -17.08
CA THR A 102 19.06 -2.26 -17.01
C THR A 102 19.65 -1.29 -16.01
N ASN A 103 19.14 -0.05 -15.97
CA ASN A 103 19.75 1.08 -15.26
C ASN A 103 18.97 1.49 -14.01
N PHE A 104 17.67 1.20 -13.94
CA PHE A 104 16.88 1.50 -12.76
C PHE A 104 17.32 0.61 -11.58
N SER A 105 17.84 1.27 -10.54
CA SER A 105 18.28 0.63 -9.30
C SER A 105 17.86 1.45 -8.10
N VAL A 106 17.58 0.76 -7.00
CA VAL A 106 17.14 1.34 -5.72
C VAL A 106 18.02 0.78 -4.62
N GLU A 107 18.42 1.65 -3.69
CA GLU A 107 19.14 1.22 -2.50
C GLU A 107 18.15 0.71 -1.44
N HIS A 108 18.32 -0.53 -1.01
CA HIS A 108 17.56 -1.09 0.11
C HIS A 108 18.50 -1.81 1.08
N LYS A 109 18.56 -1.32 2.33
CA LYS A 109 19.40 -1.89 3.40
C LYS A 109 20.89 -2.01 3.01
N GLY A 110 21.43 -1.00 2.33
CA GLY A 110 22.83 -0.96 1.89
C GLY A 110 23.17 -1.86 0.69
N LYS A 111 22.16 -2.48 0.06
CA LYS A 111 22.31 -3.22 -1.20
C LYS A 111 21.63 -2.45 -2.32
N GLN A 112 22.35 -2.24 -3.43
CA GLN A 112 21.74 -1.78 -4.68
C GLN A 112 21.00 -2.93 -5.33
N LEU A 113 19.68 -2.77 -5.51
CA LEU A 113 18.81 -3.73 -6.18
C LEU A 113 18.38 -3.16 -7.52
N LYS A 114 18.60 -3.93 -8.59
CA LYS A 114 18.10 -3.56 -9.93
C LYS A 114 16.66 -4.02 -10.11
N PHE A 115 15.91 -3.33 -10.97
CA PHE A 115 14.54 -3.76 -11.30
C PHE A 115 14.48 -5.20 -11.81
N SER A 116 15.45 -5.61 -12.63
CA SER A 116 15.58 -6.97 -13.17
C SER A 116 15.73 -8.06 -12.11
N GLU A 117 16.14 -7.70 -10.88
CA GLU A 117 16.24 -8.62 -9.74
C GLU A 117 14.96 -8.66 -8.90
N MET A 118 14.02 -7.74 -9.15
CA MET A 118 12.81 -7.54 -8.35
C MET A 118 11.50 -7.77 -9.12
N CYS A 119 11.55 -7.86 -10.45
CA CYS A 119 10.35 -7.91 -11.29
C CYS A 119 9.68 -9.28 -11.39
N GLU A 120 10.27 -10.34 -10.84
CA GLU A 120 9.69 -11.69 -10.88
C GLU A 120 8.35 -11.73 -10.13
N PRO A 121 7.30 -12.39 -10.68
CA PRO A 121 7.30 -13.28 -11.84
C PRO A 121 7.04 -12.59 -13.21
N TYR A 122 6.99 -11.27 -13.25
CA TYR A 122 6.46 -10.50 -14.39
C TYR A 122 7.52 -9.88 -15.31
N CYS A 123 8.81 -10.16 -15.10
CA CYS A 123 9.91 -9.57 -15.88
C CYS A 123 9.75 -9.70 -17.41
N GLY A 124 9.13 -10.80 -17.88
CA GLY A 124 8.97 -11.11 -19.30
C GLY A 124 7.69 -10.62 -19.96
N MET A 125 6.78 -9.94 -19.26
CA MET A 125 5.47 -9.60 -19.81
C MET A 125 5.52 -8.65 -21.01
N ASN A 126 6.53 -7.77 -21.06
CA ASN A 126 6.67 -6.79 -22.14
C ASN A 126 7.29 -7.35 -23.42
N LYS A 127 7.64 -8.65 -23.50
CA LYS A 127 8.19 -9.26 -24.72
C LYS A 127 7.25 -9.14 -25.93
N VAL A 128 5.94 -9.11 -25.68
CA VAL A 128 4.92 -8.90 -26.72
C VAL A 128 5.10 -7.55 -27.44
N PHE A 129 5.68 -6.55 -26.76
CA PHE A 129 5.96 -5.24 -27.35
C PHE A 129 6.92 -5.32 -28.56
N GLU A 130 7.86 -6.28 -28.53
CA GLU A 130 8.83 -6.48 -29.62
C GLU A 130 8.14 -6.86 -30.95
N MET A 131 6.95 -7.47 -30.90
CA MET A 131 6.18 -7.84 -32.09
C MET A 131 5.52 -6.65 -32.81
N PHE A 132 5.40 -5.49 -32.16
CA PHE A 132 4.80 -4.29 -32.77
C PHE A 132 5.81 -3.46 -33.57
N LYS A 133 7.09 -3.85 -33.58
CA LYS A 133 8.19 -3.15 -34.23
C LYS A 133 8.53 -3.72 -35.62
N VAL A 134 7.51 -4.17 -36.36
CA VAL A 134 7.66 -4.69 -37.73
C VAL A 134 7.81 -3.55 -38.72
#